data_AF-A0A1H9EKV8-F1
#
_entry.id   AF-A0A1H9EKV8-F1
#
_cell.length_a   1.000
_cell.length_b   1.000
_cell.length_c   1.000
_cell.angle_alpha   90.00
_cell.angle_beta   90.00
_cell.angle_gamma   90.00
#
_symmetry.space_group_name_H-M   'P 1'
#
loop_
_entity.id
_entity.type
_entity.pdbx_description
1 polymer ?
#
loop_
_entity_poly.entity_id
_entity_poly.type
_entity_poly.pdbx_seq_one_letter_code
_entity_poly.pdbx_strand_id
1 'polypeptide(L)'
;SGEWKDGEALFLRCNVWRQVAENVAESLTRGSRVLVSGRLRQRSFDTKEGEKRTVVELEVDEIGPSLRYATAKVNKVSRGDGGGGGGFGGGGGQQSHGGAPADVPSGAASPAGPGDFGDEPPF
;
A
#
# COMPACT_ATOMS: atom_id res chain seq x y z
N SER A 1 27.73 -34.08 -15.64
CA SER A 1 27.27 -33.66 -14.31
C SER A 1 25.88 -33.08 -14.47
N GLY A 2 24.86 -33.64 -13.82
CA GLY A 2 23.47 -33.18 -13.90
C GLY A 2 23.20 -31.89 -13.11
N GLU A 3 24.16 -30.96 -13.10
CA GLU A 3 24.03 -29.71 -12.37
C GLU A 3 23.31 -28.67 -13.24
N TRP A 4 22.42 -27.92 -12.61
CA TRP A 4 21.78 -26.78 -13.23
C TRP A 4 22.84 -25.72 -13.54
N LYS A 5 22.82 -25.23 -14.78
CA LYS A 5 23.68 -24.16 -15.25
C LYS A 5 22.80 -23.01 -15.73
N ASP A 6 23.31 -21.81 -15.59
CA ASP A 6 22.65 -20.63 -16.11
C ASP A 6 22.58 -20.72 -17.64
N GLY A 7 21.38 -20.47 -18.18
CA GLY A 7 21.17 -20.33 -19.62
C GLY A 7 21.60 -18.96 -20.13
N GLU A 8 21.32 -18.69 -21.41
CA GLU A 8 21.55 -17.37 -22.00
C GLU A 8 20.67 -16.30 -21.34
N ALA A 9 21.27 -15.16 -21.00
CA ALA A 9 20.56 -14.06 -20.36
C ALA A 9 19.83 -13.19 -21.37
N LEU A 10 18.56 -12.89 -21.10
CA LEU A 10 17.77 -11.91 -21.84
C LEU A 10 17.86 -10.54 -21.16
N PHE A 11 18.23 -9.51 -21.92
CA PHE A 11 18.23 -8.12 -21.47
C PHE A 11 17.10 -7.35 -22.14
N LEU A 12 16.21 -6.77 -21.33
CA LEU A 12 15.10 -5.93 -21.79
C LEU A 12 15.22 -4.54 -21.18
N ARG A 13 15.02 -3.51 -22.02
CA ARG A 13 14.84 -2.14 -21.52
C ARG A 13 13.40 -1.97 -21.07
N CYS A 14 13.23 -1.55 -19.83
CA CYS A 14 11.93 -1.33 -19.21
C CYS A 14 11.71 0.16 -18.98
N ASN A 15 10.55 0.67 -19.39
CA ASN A 15 10.15 2.07 -19.17
C ASN A 15 8.96 2.09 -18.21
N VAL A 16 9.05 2.92 -17.17
CA VAL A 16 8.00 3.12 -16.16
C VAL A 16 7.83 4.62 -15.93
N TRP A 17 6.61 5.06 -15.63
CA TRP A 17 6.25 6.48 -15.60
C TRP A 17 5.46 6.85 -14.35
N ARG A 18 5.32 8.17 -14.13
CA ARG A 18 4.50 8.77 -13.05
C ARG A 18 4.98 8.29 -11.67
N GLN A 19 4.06 8.19 -10.71
CA GLN A 19 4.34 7.78 -9.33
C GLN A 19 5.09 6.45 -9.22
N VAL A 20 4.85 5.52 -10.15
CA VAL A 20 5.53 4.20 -10.10
C VAL A 20 7.03 4.39 -10.37
N ALA A 21 7.42 5.31 -11.25
CA ALA A 21 8.83 5.61 -11.51
C ALA A 21 9.55 6.19 -10.29
N GLU A 22 8.89 7.11 -9.57
CA GLU A 22 9.42 7.67 -8.32
C GLU A 22 9.59 6.59 -7.25
N ASN A 23 8.55 5.76 -7.03
CA ASN A 23 8.60 4.68 -6.07
C ASN A 23 9.70 3.65 -6.41
N VAL A 24 9.91 3.37 -7.70
CA VAL A 24 10.99 2.48 -8.18
C VAL A 24 12.35 3.09 -7.87
N ALA A 25 12.55 4.38 -8.14
CA ALA A 25 13.81 5.08 -7.88
C ALA A 25 14.15 5.08 -6.38
N GLU A 26 13.15 5.19 -5.50
CA GLU A 26 13.34 5.14 -4.05
C GLU A 26 13.53 3.72 -3.51
N SER A 27 12.89 2.71 -4.12
CA SER A 27 12.80 1.36 -3.56
C SER A 27 13.84 0.38 -4.12
N LEU A 28 14.35 0.60 -5.33
CA LEU A 28 15.13 -0.39 -6.07
C LEU A 28 16.51 0.14 -6.43
N THR A 29 17.51 -0.75 -6.37
CA THR A 29 18.90 -0.47 -6.76
C THR A 29 19.42 -1.53 -7.72
N ARG A 30 20.61 -1.28 -8.30
CA ARG A 30 21.28 -2.23 -9.19
C ARG A 30 21.43 -3.60 -8.51
N GLY A 31 21.10 -4.66 -9.24
CA GLY A 31 21.19 -6.05 -8.76
C GLY A 31 19.98 -6.53 -7.97
N SER A 32 19.00 -5.66 -7.70
CA SER A 32 17.73 -6.07 -7.07
C SER A 32 17.00 -7.08 -7.94
N ARG A 33 16.62 -8.22 -7.35
CA ARG A 33 15.74 -9.17 -8.02
C ARG A 33 14.33 -8.60 -8.01
N VAL A 34 13.71 -8.49 -9.17
CA VAL A 34 12.38 -7.90 -9.34
C VAL A 34 11.43 -8.84 -10.06
N LEU A 35 10.14 -8.66 -9.81
CA LEU A 35 9.05 -9.14 -10.65
C LEU A 35 8.47 -7.93 -11.39
N VAL A 36 8.27 -8.09 -12.69
CA VAL A 36 7.77 -7.01 -13.55
C VAL A 36 6.62 -7.56 -14.37
N SER A 37 5.51 -6.82 -14.39
CA SER A 37 4.36 -7.04 -15.26
C SER A 37 4.18 -5.84 -16.16
N GLY A 38 3.85 -6.08 -17.42
CA GLY A 38 3.72 -5.02 -18.40
C GLY A 38 3.48 -5.53 -19.81
N ARG A 39 3.60 -4.61 -20.77
CA ARG A 39 3.32 -4.86 -22.19
C ARG A 39 4.59 -4.71 -23.01
N LEU A 40 4.90 -5.72 -23.83
CA LEU A 40 5.99 -5.61 -24.79
C LEU A 40 5.61 -4.64 -25.90
N ARG A 41 6.51 -3.71 -26.18
CA ARG A 41 6.39 -2.71 -27.23
C ARG A 41 7.59 -2.80 -28.16
N GLN A 42 7.29 -2.87 -29.45
CA GLN A 42 8.30 -2.78 -30.49
C GLN A 42 8.40 -1.31 -30.92
N ARG A 43 9.60 -0.75 -30.85
CA ARG A 43 9.88 0.61 -31.32
C ARG A 43 10.94 0.55 -32.42
N SER A 44 10.67 1.22 -33.53
CA SER A 44 11.66 1.44 -34.58
C SER A 44 12.20 2.86 -34.49
N PHE A 45 13.51 3.03 -34.65
CA PHE A 45 14.17 4.32 -34.70
C PHE A 45 15.32 4.28 -35.70
N ASP A 46 15.60 5.42 -36.32
CA ASP A 46 16.75 5.58 -37.21
C ASP A 46 17.99 5.92 -36.39
N THR A 47 19.07 5.17 -36.61
CA THR A 47 20.36 5.49 -36.01
C THR A 47 20.93 6.75 -36.67
N LYS A 48 21.95 7.35 -36.04
CA LYS A 48 22.67 8.48 -36.63
C LYS A 48 23.34 8.15 -37.98
N GLU A 49 23.50 6.86 -38.27
CA GLU A 49 24.07 6.30 -39.50
C GLU A 49 22.99 6.02 -40.56
N GLY A 50 21.71 6.34 -40.28
CA GLY A 50 20.58 6.13 -41.20
C GLY A 50 20.02 4.71 -41.20
N GLU A 51 20.45 3.84 -40.29
CA GLU A 51 19.95 2.47 -40.19
C GLU A 51 18.67 2.43 -39.34
N LYS A 52 17.59 1.87 -39.88
CA LYS A 52 16.36 1.64 -39.11
C LYS A 52 16.52 0.44 -38.20
N ARG A 53 16.70 0.67 -36.90
CA ARG A 53 16.75 -0.39 -35.88
C ARG A 53 15.41 -0.57 -35.21
N THR A 54 15.12 -1.82 -34.88
CA THR A 54 13.94 -2.20 -34.12
C THR A 54 14.37 -2.79 -32.79
N VAL A 55 13.79 -2.30 -31.71
CA VAL A 55 14.03 -2.76 -30.34
C VAL A 55 12.72 -3.17 -29.69
N VAL A 56 12.79 -4.24 -28.90
CA VAL A 56 11.70 -4.65 -28.01
C VAL A 56 11.97 -4.07 -26.64
N GLU A 57 10.99 -3.33 -26.12
CA GLU A 57 11.01 -2.70 -24.82
C GLU A 57 9.81 -3.19 -24.00
N LEU A 58 9.92 -3.16 -22.67
CA LEU A 58 8.81 -3.47 -21.77
C LEU A 58 8.25 -2.16 -21.21
N GLU A 59 6.99 -1.87 -21.54
CA GLU A 59 6.21 -0.82 -20.88
C GLU A 59 5.65 -1.40 -19.58
N VAL A 60 6.15 -0.92 -18.45
CA VAL A 60 5.87 -1.51 -17.13
C VAL A 60 4.55 -0.99 -16.60
N ASP A 61 3.65 -1.91 -16.25
CA ASP A 61 2.40 -1.61 -15.57
C ASP A 61 2.56 -1.79 -14.04
N GLU A 62 3.27 -2.85 -13.61
CA GLU A 62 3.57 -3.12 -12.19
C GLU A 62 4.98 -3.67 -12.00
N ILE A 63 5.62 -3.32 -10.88
CA ILE A 63 6.96 -3.81 -10.52
C ILE A 63 7.10 -3.88 -9.00
N GLY A 64 7.79 -4.91 -8.51
CA GLY A 64 8.11 -5.05 -7.10
C GLY A 64 9.36 -5.89 -6.84
N PRO A 65 10.00 -5.73 -5.66
CA PRO A 65 11.11 -6.57 -5.26
C PRO A 65 10.64 -8.02 -5.07
N SER A 66 11.42 -8.97 -5.57
CA SER A 66 11.15 -10.38 -5.37
C SER A 66 11.56 -10.79 -3.95
N LEU A 67 10.61 -11.30 -3.18
CA LEU A 67 10.86 -11.80 -1.83
C LEU A 67 11.50 -13.20 -1.80
N ARG A 68 11.92 -13.73 -2.96
CA ARG A 68 12.49 -15.08 -3.05
C ARG A 68 13.77 -15.23 -2.23
N TYR A 69 14.60 -14.18 -2.20
CA TYR A 69 15.90 -14.17 -1.53
C TYR A 69 16.12 -12.90 -0.69
N ALA A 70 15.06 -12.17 -0.39
CA ALA A 70 15.11 -10.89 0.31
C ALA A 70 13.80 -10.65 1.08
N THR A 71 13.84 -9.78 2.08
CA THR A 71 12.64 -9.23 2.74
C THR A 71 12.41 -7.80 2.26
N ALA A 72 11.19 -7.29 2.40
CA ALA A 72 10.86 -5.90 2.08
C ALA A 72 9.88 -5.34 3.11
N LYS A 73 10.07 -4.07 3.49
CA LYS A 73 9.08 -3.30 4.25
C LYS A 73 8.27 -2.45 3.27
N VAL A 74 6.95 -2.63 3.27
CA VAL A 74 6.06 -1.89 2.38
C VAL A 74 5.50 -0.67 3.10
N ASN A 75 5.88 0.52 2.65
CA ASN A 75 5.31 1.78 3.10
C ASN A 75 4.27 2.25 2.07
N LYS A 76 3.02 2.42 2.50
CA LYS A 76 1.97 2.94 1.60
C LYS A 76 2.15 4.44 1.43
N VAL A 77 2.37 4.88 0.19
CA VAL A 77 2.39 6.29 -0.15
C VAL A 77 0.94 6.79 -0.15
N SER A 78 0.60 7.64 0.82
CA SER A 78 -0.71 8.31 0.86
C SER A 78 -0.81 9.25 -0.33
N ARG A 79 -1.64 8.91 -1.30
CA ARG A 79 -2.06 9.86 -2.35
C ARG A 79 -3.04 10.80 -1.66
N GLY A 80 -2.59 12.01 -1.34
CA GLY A 80 -3.46 13.02 -0.75
C GLY A 80 -4.66 13.24 -1.66
N ASP A 81 -5.84 12.87 -1.17
CA ASP A 81 -7.10 13.30 -1.74
C ASP A 81 -7.17 14.82 -1.55
N GLY A 82 -6.83 15.55 -2.61
CA GLY A 82 -7.10 16.98 -2.71
C GLY A 82 -8.60 17.19 -2.89
N GLY A 83 -9.36 16.91 -1.84
CA GLY A 83 -10.81 17.09 -1.74
C GLY A 83 -11.14 17.93 -0.51
N GLY A 84 -11.06 19.25 -0.66
CA GLY A 84 -11.63 20.16 0.32
C GLY A 84 -13.15 20.05 0.37
N GLY A 85 -13.71 20.22 1.58
CA GLY A 85 -15.10 20.63 1.77
C GLY A 85 -15.99 19.65 2.51
N GLY A 86 -16.45 20.03 3.69
CA GLY A 86 -17.58 19.37 4.35
C GLY A 86 -17.45 19.22 5.85
N GLY A 87 -17.19 20.31 6.58
CA GLY A 87 -17.58 20.37 7.98
C GLY A 87 -19.10 20.28 8.06
N PHE A 88 -19.61 19.12 8.48
CA PHE A 88 -21.01 18.97 8.86
C PHE A 88 -21.08 19.01 10.38
N GLY A 89 -21.42 20.21 10.87
CA GLY A 89 -21.94 20.37 12.21
C GLY A 89 -23.25 19.60 12.36
N GLY A 90 -23.45 19.06 13.56
CA GLY A 90 -24.69 18.42 13.97
C GLY A 90 -24.83 18.57 15.48
N GLY A 91 -25.14 19.79 15.93
CA GLY A 91 -25.57 20.04 17.30
C GLY A 91 -26.88 19.31 17.56
N GLY A 92 -26.94 18.62 18.71
CA GLY A 92 -28.12 17.93 19.20
C GLY A 92 -28.31 18.18 20.69
N GLY A 93 -28.51 19.44 21.07
CA GLY A 93 -29.10 19.78 22.35
C GLY A 93 -30.60 19.59 22.26
N GLN A 94 -31.16 18.69 23.08
CA GLN A 94 -32.61 18.57 23.23
C GLN A 94 -32.99 18.68 24.71
N GLN A 95 -33.53 19.86 25.03
CA GLN A 95 -34.25 20.20 26.25
C GLN A 95 -35.65 19.57 26.23
N SER A 96 -36.07 19.00 27.36
CA SER A 96 -37.43 18.94 27.92
C SER A 96 -37.32 17.95 29.10
N HIS A 97 -37.61 18.26 30.36
CA HIS A 97 -38.94 18.44 30.94
C HIS A 97 -38.81 19.17 32.29
N GLY A 98 -39.73 20.11 32.57
CA GLY A 98 -39.86 20.77 33.88
C GLY A 98 -40.75 20.00 34.86
N GLY A 99 -40.49 20.18 36.17
CA GLY A 99 -41.44 19.84 37.24
C GLY A 99 -40.85 19.36 38.57
N ALA A 100 -40.51 20.31 39.45
CA ALA A 100 -40.41 20.28 40.94
C ALA A 100 -39.46 19.28 41.68
N PRO A 101 -38.74 19.73 42.74
CA PRO A 101 -37.84 18.90 43.54
C PRO A 101 -38.50 18.36 44.82
N ALA A 102 -38.19 17.12 45.21
CA ALA A 102 -38.42 16.62 46.57
C ALA A 102 -37.35 15.60 46.95
N ASP A 103 -36.52 16.00 47.91
CA ASP A 103 -35.58 15.19 48.69
C ASP A 103 -36.32 14.10 49.49
N VAL A 104 -35.83 12.85 49.50
CA VAL A 104 -35.38 12.13 50.71
C VAL A 104 -34.69 10.79 50.39
N PRO A 105 -33.68 10.37 51.19
CA PRO A 105 -32.79 9.25 50.92
C PRO A 105 -33.22 7.95 51.62
N SER A 106 -32.77 6.79 51.13
CA SER A 106 -32.58 5.57 51.94
C SER A 106 -31.76 4.52 51.19
N GLY A 107 -30.68 4.06 51.83
CA GLY A 107 -29.84 2.99 51.33
C GLY A 107 -30.40 1.61 51.64
N ALA A 108 -29.93 0.61 50.87
CA ALA A 108 -29.51 -0.71 51.34
C ALA A 108 -29.14 -1.62 50.14
N ALA A 109 -28.00 -2.31 50.30
CA ALA A 109 -27.65 -3.64 49.76
C ALA A 109 -27.44 -3.87 48.24
N SER A 110 -26.16 -4.07 47.88
CA SER A 110 -25.64 -4.97 46.82
C SER A 110 -26.08 -6.44 47.08
N PRO A 111 -25.99 -7.44 46.15
CA PRO A 111 -24.95 -7.62 45.11
C PRO A 111 -25.36 -8.34 43.79
N ALA A 112 -24.50 -8.30 42.76
CA ALA A 112 -24.15 -9.42 41.87
C ALA A 112 -23.27 -8.91 40.70
N GLY A 113 -22.05 -9.44 40.58
CA GLY A 113 -21.09 -9.08 39.52
C GLY A 113 -21.34 -9.77 38.17
N PRO A 114 -20.57 -9.38 37.15
CA PRO A 114 -19.74 -10.34 36.42
C PRO A 114 -18.31 -9.78 36.28
N GLY A 115 -17.24 -10.55 36.47
CA GLY A 115 -16.86 -11.65 35.61
C GLY A 115 -15.56 -11.24 34.91
N ASP A 116 -14.45 -11.39 35.64
CA ASP A 116 -13.08 -11.19 35.20
C ASP A 116 -12.74 -12.27 34.15
N PHE A 117 -12.58 -11.86 32.89
CA PHE A 117 -12.05 -12.71 31.82
C PHE A 117 -10.62 -12.25 31.55
N GLY A 118 -9.68 -12.98 32.16
CA GLY A 118 -8.26 -12.75 32.06
C GLY A 118 -7.66 -13.03 30.68
N ASP A 119 -6.57 -12.31 30.43
CA ASP A 119 -5.31 -12.74 29.82
C ASP A 119 -5.39 -13.66 28.58
N GLU A 120 -5.28 -13.05 27.39
CA GLU A 120 -4.99 -13.73 26.13
C GLU A 120 -3.48 -13.62 25.80
N PRO A 121 -2.77 -14.73 25.52
CA PRO A 121 -1.31 -14.74 25.40
C PRO A 121 -0.84 -14.17 24.04
N PRO A 122 0.32 -13.49 24.00
CA PRO A 122 0.88 -13.00 22.75
C PRO A 122 1.54 -14.14 21.96
N PHE A 123 1.32 -14.13 20.64
CA PHE A 123 2.06 -14.89 19.64
C PHE A 123 3.55 -14.49 19.58
#